data_AF-A0A238XLN4-F1
#
_entry.id   AF-A0A238XLN4-F1
#
_cell.length_a   1.000
_cell.length_b   1.000
_cell.length_c   1.000
_cell.angle_alpha   90.00
_cell.angle_beta   90.00
_cell.angle_gamma   90.00
#
_symmetry.space_group_name_H-M   'P 1'
#
loop_
_entity.id
_entity.type
_entity.pdbx_description
1 polymer ?
#
loop_
_entity_poly.entity_id
_entity_poly.type
_entity_poly.pdbx_seq_one_letter_code
_entity_poly.pdbx_strand_id
1 'polypeptide(L)'
;MAAALRQLSVLDDRGLPMLAAYWVAQGRDGEVLVELAGLHGDERKVADLWPAALVELGVTVPVPRDRLVALPWVAGQVAGGRRPLSWLVTVLWPPVYVGSEPDAAASDAEDELLDEIVYILDDILQFAERVVGDAAQRTRWWRRHGREEATRVQDALRQGEQAVAALARKDLTAARAALTGG
;
A
#
# COMPACT_ATOMS: atom_id res chain seq x y z
N MET A 1 3.95 -2.54 11.61
CA MET A 1 3.33 -1.48 10.79
C MET A 1 4.34 -0.42 10.35
N ALA A 2 4.84 0.45 11.23
CA ALA A 2 5.75 1.54 10.82
C ALA A 2 7.03 1.07 10.09
N ALA A 3 7.67 0.00 10.56
CA ALA A 3 8.81 -0.62 9.89
C ALA A 3 8.47 -1.08 8.46
N ALA A 4 7.32 -1.74 8.28
CA ALA A 4 6.84 -2.17 6.97
C ALA A 4 6.52 -0.98 6.05
N LEU A 5 5.89 0.07 6.56
CA LEU A 5 5.65 1.30 5.79
C LEU A 5 6.96 1.97 5.36
N ARG A 6 8.00 1.93 6.18
CA ARG A 6 9.33 2.46 5.82
C ARG A 6 10.03 1.62 4.76
N GLN A 7 9.93 0.30 4.82
CA GLN A 7 10.46 -0.60 3.79
C GLN A 7 9.76 -0.41 2.44
N LEU A 8 8.45 -0.22 2.45
CA LEU A 8 7.67 0.14 1.27
C LEU A 8 7.84 1.61 0.84
N SER A 9 8.75 2.36 1.47
CA SER A 9 9.02 3.77 1.17
C SER A 9 7.78 4.69 1.26
N VAL A 10 6.80 4.30 2.08
CA VAL A 10 5.57 5.07 2.35
C VAL A 10 5.78 6.09 3.45
N LEU A 11 6.60 5.75 4.44
CA LEU A 11 6.92 6.61 5.57
C LEU A 11 8.22 7.38 5.29
N ASP A 12 8.12 8.71 5.22
CA ASP A 12 9.26 9.61 5.03
C ASP A 12 10.08 9.75 6.33
N ASP A 13 11.38 9.98 6.18
CA ASP A 13 12.34 10.11 7.28
C ASP A 13 12.00 11.27 8.21
N ARG A 14 11.35 12.31 7.69
CA ARG A 14 10.88 13.47 8.47
C ARG A 14 9.80 13.11 9.50
N GLY A 15 9.07 12.02 9.29
CA GLY A 15 8.03 11.55 10.20
C GLY A 15 8.55 10.65 11.32
N LEU A 16 9.76 10.10 11.17
CA LEU A 16 10.30 9.09 12.11
C LEU A 16 10.58 9.65 13.51
N PRO A 17 11.14 10.86 13.69
CA PRO A 17 11.34 11.44 15.02
C PRO A 17 10.04 11.63 15.79
N MET A 18 8.99 12.14 15.13
CA MET A 18 7.69 12.34 15.76
C MET A 18 7.04 11.01 16.18
N LEU A 19 7.22 9.96 15.36
CA LEU A 19 6.75 8.63 15.70
C LEU A 19 7.52 8.02 16.88
N ALA A 20 8.84 8.23 16.92
CA ALA A 20 9.67 7.84 18.07
C ALA A 20 9.21 8.57 19.35
N ALA A 21 8.97 9.88 19.28
CA ALA A 21 8.46 10.66 20.40
C ALA A 21 7.11 10.13 20.92
N TYR A 22 6.22 9.72 20.00
CA TYR A 22 4.96 9.09 20.36
C TYR A 22 5.18 7.77 21.12
N TRP A 23 6.10 6.92 20.68
CA TRP A 23 6.41 5.66 21.38
C TRP A 23 7.07 5.88 22.74
N VAL A 24 7.95 6.87 22.87
CA VAL A 24 8.50 7.29 24.18
C VAL A 24 7.37 7.72 25.11
N ALA A 25 6.43 8.52 24.62
CA ALA A 25 5.26 8.94 25.39
C ALA A 25 4.34 7.78 25.81
N GLN A 26 4.40 6.64 25.11
CA GLN A 26 3.71 5.40 25.48
C GLN A 26 4.49 4.55 26.51
N GLY A 27 5.62 5.04 27.01
CA GLY A 27 6.46 4.33 27.97
C GLY A 27 7.47 3.38 27.35
N ARG A 28 7.84 3.57 26.07
CA ARG A 28 8.96 2.86 25.43
C ARG A 28 10.18 3.77 25.41
N ASP A 29 10.95 3.76 26.48
CA ASP A 29 12.02 4.71 26.78
C ASP A 29 13.43 4.16 26.49
N GLY A 30 13.57 3.37 25.41
CA GLY A 30 14.88 2.93 24.91
C GLY A 30 15.77 4.12 24.54
N GLU A 31 17.08 3.97 24.76
CA GLU A 31 18.07 5.05 24.59
C GLU A 31 18.07 5.56 23.14
N VAL A 32 18.08 4.65 22.16
CA VAL A 32 18.05 4.99 20.74
C VAL A 32 16.71 5.64 20.37
N LEU A 33 15.60 5.18 20.95
CA LEU A 33 14.28 5.77 20.71
C LEU A 33 14.19 7.23 21.20
N VAL A 34 14.74 7.52 22.38
CA VAL A 34 14.78 8.87 22.94
C VAL A 34 15.68 9.77 22.10
N GLU A 35 16.84 9.27 21.66
CA GLU A 35 17.73 10.01 20.77
C GLU A 35 17.04 10.35 19.44
N LEU A 36 16.37 9.38 18.82
CA LEU A 36 15.63 9.56 17.58
C LEU A 36 14.48 10.56 17.76
N ALA A 37 13.77 10.52 18.89
CA ALA A 37 12.68 11.44 19.21
C ALA A 37 13.14 12.90 19.34
N GLY A 38 14.40 13.12 19.73
CA GLY A 38 15.00 14.46 19.83
C GLY A 38 15.43 15.07 18.49
N LEU A 39 15.38 14.30 17.40
CA LEU A 39 15.79 14.79 16.09
C LEU A 39 14.71 15.65 15.42
N HIS A 40 15.16 16.64 14.65
CA HIS A 40 14.29 17.53 13.88
C HIS A 40 14.22 17.14 12.38
N GLY A 41 14.70 15.94 12.03
CA GLY A 41 14.61 15.39 10.67
C GLY A 41 15.89 15.49 9.82
N ASP A 42 17.08 15.58 10.43
CA ASP A 42 18.35 15.47 9.68
C ASP A 42 18.48 14.06 9.09
N GLU A 43 18.35 13.96 7.76
CA GLU A 43 17.96 12.72 7.08
C GLU A 43 18.97 11.57 7.30
N ARG A 44 20.26 11.89 7.48
CA ARG A 44 21.29 10.86 7.66
C ARG A 44 21.25 10.19 9.02
N LYS A 45 21.12 10.98 10.10
CA LYS A 45 21.12 10.44 11.47
C LYS A 45 19.83 9.67 11.76
N VAL A 46 18.72 10.09 11.17
CA VAL A 46 17.44 9.37 11.22
C VAL A 46 17.56 7.98 10.57
N ALA A 47 18.16 7.90 9.39
CA ALA A 47 18.36 6.64 8.68
C ALA A 47 19.25 5.66 9.46
N ASP A 48 20.28 6.17 10.16
CA ASP A 48 21.20 5.35 10.95
C ASP A 48 20.55 4.84 12.26
N LEU A 49 19.75 5.66 12.93
CA LEU A 49 19.11 5.30 14.21
C LEU A 49 17.86 4.45 14.04
N TRP A 50 17.17 4.53 12.89
CA TRP A 50 15.91 3.83 12.70
C TRP A 50 15.99 2.30 12.84
N PRO A 51 16.95 1.59 12.20
CA PRO A 51 17.11 0.16 12.39
C PRO A 51 17.36 -0.22 13.86
N ALA A 52 18.17 0.55 14.58
CA ALA A 52 18.47 0.31 15.98
C ALA A 52 17.24 0.56 16.89
N ALA A 53 16.47 1.61 16.63
CA ALA A 53 15.21 1.88 17.32
C ALA A 53 14.19 0.75 17.13
N LEU A 54 14.13 0.16 15.92
CA LEU A 54 13.28 -1.00 15.66
C LEU A 54 13.71 -2.23 16.46
N VAL A 55 15.02 -2.47 16.60
CA VAL A 55 15.55 -3.56 17.44
C VAL A 55 15.18 -3.36 18.91
N GLU A 56 15.28 -2.15 19.46
CA GLU A 56 14.81 -1.84 20.83
C GLU A 56 13.32 -2.13 21.02
N LEU A 57 12.51 -1.93 19.98
CA LEU A 57 11.09 -2.24 19.96
C LEU A 57 10.78 -3.73 19.72
N GLY A 58 11.80 -4.59 19.59
CA GLY A 58 11.67 -6.02 19.29
C GLY A 58 11.21 -6.31 17.87
N VAL A 59 11.41 -5.39 16.93
CA VAL A 59 11.02 -5.52 15.52
C VAL A 59 12.21 -6.02 14.71
N THR A 60 12.08 -7.19 14.11
CA THR A 60 13.07 -7.73 13.16
C THR A 60 13.00 -6.97 11.83
N VAL A 61 14.17 -6.65 11.26
CA VAL A 61 14.33 -6.05 9.93
C VAL A 61 15.20 -6.98 9.07
N PRO A 62 14.79 -7.32 7.83
CA PRO A 62 13.57 -6.88 7.14
C PRO A 62 12.29 -7.42 7.80
N VAL A 63 11.20 -6.65 7.74
CA VAL A 63 9.89 -7.14 8.22
C VAL A 63 9.39 -8.21 7.25
N PRO A 64 9.12 -9.43 7.73
CA PRO A 64 8.49 -10.45 6.89
C PRO A 64 7.09 -9.98 6.48
N ARG A 65 6.73 -10.20 5.21
CA ARG A 65 5.40 -9.83 4.67
C ARG A 65 5.05 -8.36 4.91
N ASP A 66 6.02 -7.47 4.66
CA ASP A 66 5.87 -6.02 4.78
C ASP A 66 4.57 -5.50 4.14
N ARG A 67 4.21 -5.99 2.95
CA ARG A 67 2.96 -5.66 2.25
C ARG A 67 1.72 -5.99 3.08
N LEU A 68 1.58 -7.22 3.57
CA LEU A 68 0.45 -7.65 4.40
C LEU A 68 0.41 -6.92 5.75
N VAL A 69 1.57 -6.60 6.32
CA VAL A 69 1.67 -5.81 7.55
C VAL A 69 1.22 -4.36 7.31
N ALA A 70 1.59 -3.75 6.18
CA ALA A 70 1.25 -2.38 5.82
C ALA A 70 -0.17 -2.21 5.27
N LEU A 71 -0.75 -3.28 4.71
CA LEU A 71 -1.96 -3.29 3.91
C LEU A 71 -3.14 -2.52 4.54
N PRO A 72 -3.54 -2.76 5.81
CA PRO A 72 -4.71 -2.06 6.37
C PRO A 72 -4.53 -0.55 6.40
N TRP A 73 -3.31 -0.08 6.66
CA TRP A 73 -3.02 1.35 6.70
C TRP A 73 -3.02 1.95 5.30
N VAL A 74 -2.35 1.31 4.34
CA VAL A 74 -2.28 1.76 2.93
C VAL A 74 -3.67 1.80 2.32
N ALA A 75 -4.45 0.72 2.44
CA ALA A 75 -5.83 0.66 2.01
C ALA A 75 -6.72 1.68 2.74
N GLY A 76 -6.50 1.91 4.03
CA GLY A 76 -7.20 2.94 4.79
C GLY A 76 -6.95 4.37 4.31
N GLN A 77 -5.80 4.67 3.69
CA GLN A 77 -5.55 5.97 3.04
C GLN A 77 -6.41 6.15 1.79
N VAL A 78 -6.54 5.10 0.98
CA VAL A 78 -7.35 5.12 -0.25
C VAL A 78 -8.84 5.12 0.08
N ALA A 79 -9.29 4.24 0.99
CA ALA A 79 -10.68 4.20 1.46
C ALA A 79 -11.12 5.53 2.10
N GLY A 80 -10.19 6.23 2.76
CA GLY A 80 -10.43 7.55 3.34
C GLY A 80 -10.33 8.72 2.36
N GLY A 81 -10.12 8.46 1.06
CA GLY A 81 -10.00 9.49 0.02
C GLY A 81 -8.74 10.35 0.11
N ARG A 82 -7.74 9.96 0.92
CA ARG A 82 -6.49 10.72 1.10
C ARG A 82 -5.45 10.41 0.03
N ARG A 83 -5.57 9.25 -0.62
CA ARG A 83 -4.69 8.80 -1.72
C ARG A 83 -5.53 8.14 -2.82
N PRO A 84 -5.11 8.23 -4.09
CA PRO A 84 -5.78 7.54 -5.18
C PRO A 84 -5.50 6.03 -5.16
N LEU A 85 -6.33 5.24 -5.86
CA LEU A 85 -6.14 3.79 -6.00
C LEU A 85 -4.80 3.41 -6.64
N SER A 86 -4.35 4.16 -7.65
CA SER A 86 -3.05 3.94 -8.31
C SER A 86 -1.86 4.02 -7.36
N TRP A 87 -1.94 4.86 -6.32
CA TRP A 87 -0.92 4.93 -5.28
C TRP A 87 -0.84 3.63 -4.46
N LEU A 88 -1.97 3.02 -4.12
CA LEU A 88 -1.99 1.73 -3.42
C LEU A 88 -1.37 0.62 -4.28
N VAL A 89 -1.72 0.56 -5.56
CA VAL A 89 -1.14 -0.42 -6.49
C VAL A 89 0.37 -0.24 -6.56
N THR A 90 0.86 1.00 -6.68
CA THR A 90 2.30 1.29 -6.71
C THR A 90 3.02 0.88 -5.41
N VAL A 91 2.39 1.09 -4.25
CA VAL A 91 2.96 0.75 -2.94
C VAL A 91 3.03 -0.76 -2.73
N LEU A 92 1.99 -1.50 -3.15
CA LEU A 92 1.88 -2.95 -2.94
C LEU A 92 2.49 -3.78 -4.08
N TRP A 93 2.78 -3.14 -5.22
CA TRP A 93 3.45 -3.73 -6.37
C TRP A 93 4.71 -2.91 -6.74
N PRO A 94 5.72 -2.83 -5.86
CA PRO A 94 6.92 -2.07 -6.19
C PRO A 94 7.63 -2.68 -7.41
N PRO A 95 8.10 -1.87 -8.36
CA PRO A 95 8.80 -2.35 -9.53
C PRO A 95 10.15 -2.94 -9.09
N VAL A 96 10.18 -4.26 -8.92
CA VAL A 96 11.37 -5.09 -8.73
C VAL A 96 12.12 -4.81 -7.42
N TYR A 97 11.94 -5.70 -6.44
CA TYR A 97 12.93 -5.91 -5.38
C TYR A 97 14.23 -6.44 -6.02
N VAL A 98 15.14 -5.55 -6.38
CA VAL A 98 16.52 -5.92 -6.74
C VAL A 98 17.28 -6.12 -5.42
N GLY A 99 17.39 -7.35 -4.94
CA GLY A 99 18.34 -7.65 -3.85
C GLY A 99 17.95 -8.74 -2.85
N SER A 100 16.81 -9.40 -3.00
CA SER A 100 16.53 -10.61 -2.25
C SER A 100 16.06 -11.63 -3.27
N GLU A 101 16.89 -12.65 -3.54
CA GLU A 101 16.30 -13.91 -3.98
C GLU A 101 15.13 -14.17 -3.04
N PRO A 102 13.91 -14.46 -3.56
CA PRO A 102 12.83 -14.88 -2.69
C PRO A 102 13.42 -16.00 -1.86
N ASP A 103 13.54 -15.79 -0.55
CA ASP A 103 13.88 -16.87 0.34
C ASP A 103 12.93 -17.98 -0.05
N ALA A 104 13.45 -19.12 -0.50
CA ALA A 104 12.68 -20.16 -1.19
C ALA A 104 11.68 -20.87 -0.25
N ALA A 105 11.27 -20.20 0.83
CA ALA A 105 9.98 -20.38 1.46
C ALA A 105 8.90 -20.07 0.41
N ALA A 106 8.15 -21.10 0.01
CA ALA A 106 7.01 -20.99 -0.86
C ALA A 106 6.18 -19.73 -0.54
N SER A 107 5.84 -18.95 -1.57
CA SER A 107 4.90 -17.83 -1.44
C SER A 107 3.69 -18.33 -0.65
N ASP A 108 3.37 -17.70 0.49
CA ASP A 108 2.22 -18.13 1.27
C ASP A 108 0.93 -17.74 0.52
N ALA A 109 -0.13 -18.52 0.69
CA ALA A 109 -1.42 -18.31 0.05
C ALA A 109 -1.98 -16.90 0.26
N GLU A 110 -1.63 -16.23 1.38
CA GLU A 110 -2.02 -14.83 1.63
C GLU A 110 -1.28 -13.83 0.71
N ASP A 111 0.01 -14.03 0.46
CA ASP A 111 0.80 -13.16 -0.42
C ASP A 111 0.37 -13.37 -1.89
N GLU A 112 0.13 -14.62 -2.30
CA GLU A 112 -0.41 -14.93 -3.63
C GLU A 112 -1.81 -14.33 -3.84
N LEU A 113 -2.66 -14.39 -2.82
CA LEU A 113 -3.99 -13.78 -2.85
C LEU A 113 -3.90 -12.25 -2.93
N LEU A 114 -2.97 -11.65 -2.19
CA LEU A 114 -2.73 -10.21 -2.28
C LEU A 114 -2.25 -9.82 -3.68
N ASP A 115 -1.34 -10.60 -4.28
CA ASP A 115 -0.86 -10.37 -5.64
C ASP A 115 -2.01 -10.43 -6.66
N GLU A 116 -2.87 -11.45 -6.56
CA GLU A 116 -4.07 -11.56 -7.41
C GLU A 116 -4.97 -10.32 -7.29
N ILE A 117 -5.24 -9.87 -6.05
CA ILE A 117 -6.09 -8.69 -5.80
C ILE A 117 -5.45 -7.43 -6.40
N VAL A 118 -4.16 -7.20 -6.14
CA VAL A 118 -3.46 -6.00 -6.63
C VAL A 118 -3.38 -6.00 -8.16
N TYR A 119 -3.16 -7.17 -8.77
CA TYR A 119 -3.18 -7.33 -10.21
C TYR A 119 -4.55 -6.94 -10.82
N ILE A 120 -5.65 -7.42 -10.25
CA ILE A 120 -7.00 -7.06 -10.74
C ILE A 120 -7.27 -5.55 -10.57
N LEU A 121 -6.82 -4.95 -9.46
CA LEU A 121 -6.96 -3.50 -9.25
C LEU A 121 -6.18 -2.69 -10.30
N ASP A 122 -4.98 -3.14 -10.67
CA ASP A 122 -4.20 -2.52 -11.75
C ASP A 122 -4.92 -2.65 -13.10
N ASP A 123 -5.49 -3.82 -13.42
CA ASP A 123 -6.26 -4.04 -14.64
C ASP A 123 -7.50 -3.13 -14.73
N ILE A 124 -8.20 -2.91 -13.61
CA ILE A 124 -9.31 -1.95 -13.52
C ILE A 124 -8.84 -0.53 -13.83
N LEU A 125 -7.68 -0.11 -13.31
CA LEU A 125 -7.11 1.21 -13.58
C LEU A 125 -6.72 1.36 -15.05
N GLN A 126 -6.01 0.39 -15.61
CA GLN A 126 -5.63 0.40 -17.02
C GLN A 126 -6.85 0.41 -17.95
N PHE A 127 -7.90 -0.35 -17.60
CA PHE A 127 -9.16 -0.33 -18.33
C PHE A 127 -9.83 1.06 -18.29
N ALA A 128 -9.92 1.67 -17.11
CA ALA A 128 -10.51 3.00 -16.96
C ALA A 128 -9.72 4.06 -17.74
N GLU A 129 -8.39 4.04 -17.66
CA GLU A 129 -7.52 4.95 -18.40
C GLU A 129 -7.68 4.82 -19.92
N ARG A 130 -7.73 3.58 -20.42
CA ARG A 130 -7.98 3.31 -21.84
C ARG A 130 -9.32 3.89 -22.29
N VAL A 131 -10.38 3.65 -21.53
CA VAL A 131 -11.73 4.15 -21.87
C VAL A 131 -11.77 5.68 -21.87
N VAL A 132 -11.13 6.34 -20.91
CA VAL A 132 -11.01 7.81 -20.87
C VAL A 132 -10.23 8.33 -22.08
N GLY A 133 -9.14 7.66 -22.46
CA GLY A 133 -8.36 7.97 -23.67
C GLY A 133 -9.20 7.88 -24.95
N ASP A 134 -9.94 6.78 -25.12
CA ASP A 134 -10.83 6.56 -26.26
C ASP A 134 -11.95 7.61 -26.33
N ALA A 135 -12.52 7.96 -25.18
CA ALA A 135 -13.56 8.98 -25.06
C ALA A 135 -13.05 10.37 -25.49
N ALA A 136 -11.83 10.73 -25.08
CA ALA A 136 -11.20 12.00 -25.42
C ALA A 136 -11.00 12.15 -26.94
N GLN A 137 -10.76 11.05 -27.66
CA GLN A 137 -10.60 11.03 -29.12
C GLN A 137 -11.92 11.18 -29.91
N ARG A 138 -13.09 11.17 -29.23
CA ARG A 138 -14.43 11.40 -29.81
C ARG A 138 -14.74 10.55 -31.06
N THR A 139 -14.27 9.31 -31.06
CA THR A 139 -14.43 8.38 -32.18
C THR A 139 -15.91 8.10 -32.50
N ARG A 140 -16.21 7.68 -33.74
CA ARG A 140 -17.59 7.28 -34.11
C ARG A 140 -18.09 6.11 -33.27
N TRP A 141 -17.19 5.19 -32.90
CA TRP A 141 -17.49 4.08 -32.02
C TRP A 141 -17.93 4.54 -30.62
N TRP A 142 -17.23 5.54 -30.05
CA TRP A 142 -17.58 6.11 -28.74
C TRP A 142 -18.99 6.71 -28.71
N ARG A 143 -19.43 7.36 -29.80
CA ARG A 143 -20.81 7.88 -29.89
C ARG A 143 -21.87 6.78 -29.81
N ARG A 144 -21.52 5.55 -30.19
CA ARG A 144 -22.42 4.39 -30.21
C ARG A 144 -22.37 3.59 -28.91
N HIS A 145 -21.18 3.37 -28.35
CA HIS A 145 -20.97 2.45 -27.22
C HIS A 145 -20.50 3.13 -25.93
N GLY A 146 -20.21 4.43 -25.95
CA GLY A 146 -19.56 5.11 -24.83
C GLY A 146 -20.37 5.11 -23.54
N ARG A 147 -21.70 5.03 -23.61
CA ARG A 147 -22.54 4.87 -22.42
C ARG A 147 -22.34 3.50 -21.76
N GLU A 148 -22.31 2.43 -22.55
CA GLU A 148 -22.11 1.07 -22.05
C GLU A 148 -20.71 0.91 -21.44
N GLU A 149 -19.69 1.45 -22.11
CA GLU A 149 -18.31 1.45 -21.59
C GLU A 149 -18.17 2.29 -20.32
N ALA A 150 -18.80 3.48 -20.26
CA ALA A 150 -18.79 4.30 -19.06
C ALA A 150 -19.45 3.59 -17.87
N THR A 151 -20.56 2.89 -18.09
CA THR A 151 -21.19 2.06 -17.06
C THR A 151 -20.25 0.95 -16.59
N ARG A 152 -19.61 0.23 -17.51
CA ARG A 152 -18.65 -0.83 -17.15
C ARG A 152 -17.47 -0.31 -16.34
N VAL A 153 -16.92 0.85 -16.70
CA VAL A 153 -15.85 1.50 -15.90
C VAL A 153 -16.37 1.89 -14.52
N GLN A 154 -17.56 2.48 -14.42
CA GLN A 154 -18.15 2.85 -13.12
C GLN A 154 -18.38 1.63 -12.23
N ASP A 155 -18.83 0.51 -12.79
CA ASP A 155 -19.05 -0.72 -12.04
C ASP A 155 -17.72 -1.34 -11.59
N ALA A 156 -16.71 -1.38 -12.46
CA ALA A 156 -15.36 -1.86 -12.13
C ALA A 156 -14.70 -1.01 -11.03
N LEU A 157 -14.79 0.33 -11.13
CA LEU A 157 -14.27 1.23 -10.09
C LEU A 157 -14.98 1.01 -8.75
N ARG A 158 -16.30 0.78 -8.75
CA ARG A 158 -17.06 0.47 -7.53
C ARG A 158 -16.62 -0.85 -6.90
N GLN A 159 -16.34 -1.87 -7.70
CA GLN A 159 -15.76 -3.13 -7.22
C GLN A 159 -14.38 -2.89 -6.59
N GLY A 160 -13.53 -2.09 -7.25
CA GLY A 160 -12.25 -1.67 -6.71
C GLY A 160 -12.36 -0.95 -5.36
N GLU A 161 -13.30 -0.02 -5.21
CA GLU A 161 -13.57 0.66 -3.94
C GLU A 161 -14.00 -0.29 -2.82
N GLN A 162 -14.88 -1.25 -3.13
CA GLN A 162 -15.32 -2.28 -2.17
C GLN A 162 -14.16 -3.18 -1.74
N ALA A 163 -13.30 -3.58 -2.69
CA ALA A 163 -12.11 -4.35 -2.42
C ALA A 163 -11.15 -3.60 -1.50
N VAL A 164 -10.86 -2.32 -1.80
CA VAL A 164 -10.01 -1.46 -0.96
C VAL A 164 -10.58 -1.33 0.46
N ALA A 165 -11.90 -1.18 0.60
CA ALA A 165 -12.53 -1.13 1.92
C ALA A 165 -12.34 -2.43 2.70
N ALA A 166 -12.37 -3.60 2.03
CA ALA A 166 -12.08 -4.89 2.65
C ALA A 166 -10.59 -5.04 3.01
N LEU A 167 -9.67 -4.59 2.14
CA LEU A 167 -8.23 -4.55 2.42
C LEU A 167 -7.91 -3.69 3.65
N ALA A 168 -8.61 -2.56 3.84
CA ALA A 168 -8.46 -1.70 5.01
C ALA A 168 -8.83 -2.41 6.33
N ARG A 169 -9.65 -3.47 6.26
CA ARG A 169 -10.01 -4.34 7.39
C ARG A 169 -9.17 -5.61 7.47
N LYS A 170 -8.16 -5.76 6.60
CA LYS A 170 -7.33 -6.97 6.45
C LYS A 170 -8.12 -8.21 6.02
N ASP A 171 -9.19 -8.03 5.25
CA ASP A 171 -10.04 -9.12 4.76
C ASP A 171 -9.77 -9.37 3.27
N LEU A 172 -8.75 -10.22 2.99
CA LEU A 172 -8.35 -10.54 1.61
C LEU A 172 -9.43 -11.34 0.87
N THR A 173 -10.16 -12.21 1.57
CA THR A 173 -11.22 -13.02 0.96
C THR A 173 -12.39 -12.16 0.49
N ALA A 174 -12.85 -11.23 1.34
CA ALA A 174 -13.89 -10.28 0.94
C ALA A 174 -13.40 -9.32 -0.16
N ALA A 175 -12.12 -8.93 -0.12
CA ALA A 175 -11.54 -8.11 -1.18
C ALA A 175 -11.56 -8.82 -2.53
N ARG A 176 -11.15 -10.09 -2.60
CA ARG A 176 -11.23 -10.90 -3.82
C ARG A 176 -12.68 -11.08 -4.29
N ALA A 177 -13.58 -11.43 -3.38
CA ALA A 177 -14.99 -11.62 -3.72
C ALA A 177 -15.64 -10.35 -4.32
N ALA A 178 -15.26 -9.17 -3.84
CA ALA A 178 -15.72 -7.90 -4.41
C ALA A 178 -15.26 -7.70 -5.87
N LEU A 179 -14.08 -8.22 -6.24
CA LEU A 179 -13.49 -8.06 -7.57
C LEU A 179 -13.96 -9.10 -8.57
N THR A 180 -14.23 -10.33 -8.15
CA THR A 180 -14.65 -11.41 -9.06
C THR A 180 -16.16 -11.44 -9.33
N GLY A 181 -16.94 -10.61 -8.63
CA GLY A 181 -18.39 -10.69 -8.62
C GLY A 181 -18.85 -11.86 -7.74
N GLY A 182 -19.67 -11.55 -6.73
CA GLY A 182 -20.44 -12.56 -6.00
C GLY A 182 -21.61 -13.09 -6.81
#